data_AF-A0A5E3X4I0-F1
#
_entry.id   AF-A0A5E3X4I0-F1
#
_cell.length_a   1.000
_cell.length_b   1.000
_cell.length_c   1.000
_cell.angle_alpha   90.00
_cell.angle_beta   90.00
_cell.angle_gamma   90.00
#
_symmetry.space_group_name_H-M   'P 1'
#
loop_
_entity.id
_entity.type
_entity.pdbx_description
1 polymer ?
#
loop_
_entity_poly.entity_id
_entity_poly.type
_entity_poly.pdbx_seq_one_letter_code
_entity_poly.pdbx_strand_id
1 'polypeptide(L)'
;MPPNQTVGYQTIYTDPEKFARNDQASKIHNEAKRLQKAGNYAAAEQCYLEAIRIRDQLWGVGSTQAALNQNALGEMYVEMARLDDAEHMFQRVLDVYNQDEALRKHFDAAVVRESLAQVYEARGDGPEARRTRARGLPHSLACGNYKCPGSLFTIKALRRCSHCKCIMYCTPVCQDVDWKRHKKHCKQVARSLGIGDS
;
A
#
# COMPACT_ATOMS: atom_id res chain seq x y z
N MET A 1 -13.52 14.14 -17.19
CA MET A 1 -12.05 14.02 -17.21
C MET A 1 -11.49 15.02 -16.21
N PRO A 2 -10.68 14.61 -15.21
CA PRO A 2 -10.05 15.57 -14.33
C PRO A 2 -9.10 16.45 -15.17
N PRO A 3 -9.29 17.78 -15.25
CA PRO A 3 -8.67 18.64 -16.27
C PRO A 3 -7.13 18.82 -16.18
N ASN A 4 -6.44 18.14 -15.26
CA ASN A 4 -5.05 18.50 -14.91
C ASN A 4 -4.02 17.36 -15.05
N GLN A 5 -4.44 16.12 -15.39
CA GLN A 5 -3.49 15.00 -15.47
C GLN A 5 -2.79 14.90 -16.83
N THR A 6 -3.43 15.33 -17.92
CA THR A 6 -2.89 15.21 -19.29
C THR A 6 -1.78 16.22 -19.61
N VAL A 7 -1.84 17.43 -19.06
CA VAL A 7 -0.85 18.49 -19.31
C VAL A 7 0.49 18.19 -18.61
N GLY A 8 0.46 17.68 -17.38
CA GLY A 8 1.67 17.27 -16.65
C GLY A 8 2.37 16.05 -17.26
N TYR A 9 1.59 15.05 -17.71
CA TYR A 9 2.14 13.85 -18.36
C TYR A 9 2.83 14.19 -19.69
N GLN A 10 2.19 14.95 -20.57
CA GLN A 10 2.79 15.31 -21.86
C GLN A 10 4.04 16.18 -21.70
N THR A 11 4.11 17.04 -20.68
CA THR A 11 5.27 17.94 -20.49
C THR A 11 6.46 17.24 -19.85
N ILE A 12 6.29 16.31 -18.90
CA ILE A 12 7.43 15.66 -18.24
C ILE A 12 8.18 14.71 -19.18
N TYR A 13 7.49 14.05 -20.11
CA TYR A 13 8.11 13.11 -21.03
C TYR A 13 8.62 13.76 -22.33
N THR A 14 8.36 15.05 -22.55
CA THR A 14 8.84 15.80 -23.73
C THR A 14 9.88 16.86 -23.38
N ASP A 15 9.97 17.26 -22.11
CA ASP A 15 11.00 18.15 -21.57
C ASP A 15 12.20 17.31 -21.06
N PRO A 16 13.40 17.46 -21.67
CA PRO A 16 14.57 16.66 -21.29
C PRO A 16 15.00 16.79 -19.83
N GLU A 17 14.87 17.99 -19.24
CA GLU A 17 15.26 18.22 -17.84
C GLU A 17 14.29 17.56 -16.88
N LYS A 18 12.98 17.69 -17.13
CA LYS A 18 11.95 17.04 -16.31
C LYS A 18 12.03 15.52 -16.45
N PHE A 19 12.28 15.02 -17.66
CA PHE A 19 12.49 13.60 -17.89
C PHE A 19 13.69 13.07 -17.09
N ALA A 20 14.83 13.75 -17.15
CA ALA A 20 16.04 13.37 -16.41
C ALA A 20 15.82 13.37 -14.88
N ARG A 21 15.12 14.38 -14.35
CA ARG A 21 14.76 14.42 -12.91
C ARG A 21 13.80 13.30 -12.52
N ASN A 22 12.86 12.95 -13.40
CA ASN A 22 11.93 11.85 -13.19
C ASN A 22 12.64 10.47 -13.17
N ASP A 23 13.60 10.29 -14.08
CA ASP A 23 14.49 9.12 -14.09
C ASP A 23 15.37 9.06 -12.84
N GLN A 24 15.95 10.18 -12.42
CA GLN A 24 16.72 10.30 -11.17
C GLN A 24 15.89 9.86 -9.96
N ALA A 25 14.64 10.32 -9.83
CA ALA A 25 13.75 9.90 -8.74
C ALA A 25 13.53 8.38 -8.75
N SER A 26 13.41 7.77 -9.93
CA SER A 26 13.23 6.32 -10.10
C SER A 26 14.48 5.54 -9.69
N LYS A 27 15.67 6.05 -10.02
CA LYS A 27 16.95 5.48 -9.58
C LYS A 27 17.11 5.55 -8.07
N ILE A 28 16.79 6.68 -7.45
CA ILE A 28 16.84 6.87 -6.00
C ILE A 28 15.84 5.95 -5.29
N HIS A 29 14.62 5.80 -5.82
CA HIS A 29 13.64 4.84 -5.29
C HIS A 29 14.17 3.40 -5.32
N ASN A 30 14.76 2.99 -6.44
CA ASN A 30 15.35 1.66 -6.56
C ASN A 30 16.52 1.48 -5.59
N GLU A 31 17.32 2.52 -5.36
CA GLU A 31 18.37 2.52 -4.36
C GLU A 31 17.81 2.31 -2.95
N ALA A 32 16.75 3.02 -2.59
CA ALA A 32 16.05 2.84 -1.33
C ALA A 32 15.62 1.38 -1.13
N LYS A 33 15.06 0.74 -2.17
CA LYS A 33 14.68 -0.68 -2.12
C LYS A 33 15.88 -1.61 -1.93
N ARG A 34 17.04 -1.30 -2.50
CA ARG A 34 18.27 -2.10 -2.28
C ARG A 34 18.77 -1.94 -0.85
N LEU A 35 18.83 -0.70 -0.34
CA LEU A 35 19.25 -0.39 1.02
C LEU A 35 18.33 -1.03 2.07
N GLN A 36 17.01 -0.96 1.85
CA GLN A 36 16.00 -1.62 2.68
C GLN A 36 16.25 -3.14 2.74
N LYS A 37 16.43 -3.80 1.59
CA LYS A 37 16.73 -5.24 1.55
C LYS A 37 18.05 -5.60 2.24
N ALA A 38 19.01 -4.69 2.27
CA ALA A 38 20.27 -4.84 2.99
C ALA A 38 20.15 -4.50 4.50
N GLY A 39 18.96 -4.10 4.98
CA GLY A 39 18.72 -3.72 6.37
C GLY A 39 19.19 -2.31 6.74
N ASN A 40 19.66 -1.51 5.77
CA ASN A 40 20.06 -0.12 6.01
C ASN A 40 18.84 0.81 5.90
N TYR A 41 17.94 0.69 6.89
CA TYR A 41 16.66 1.38 6.90
C TYR A 41 16.79 2.91 6.94
N ALA A 42 17.75 3.44 7.69
CA ALA A 42 17.94 4.89 7.79
C ALA A 42 18.34 5.52 6.44
N ALA A 43 19.28 4.89 5.71
CA ALA A 43 19.65 5.36 4.38
C ALA A 43 18.51 5.17 3.37
N ALA A 44 17.77 4.05 3.47
CA ALA A 44 16.60 3.81 2.63
C ALA A 44 15.51 4.87 2.82
N GLU A 45 15.23 5.26 4.07
CA GLU A 45 14.27 6.33 4.42
C GLU A 45 14.64 7.65 3.75
N GLN A 46 15.92 8.06 3.83
CA GLN A 46 16.40 9.27 3.17
C GLN A 46 16.21 9.21 1.65
N CYS A 47 16.54 8.07 1.02
CA CYS A 47 16.33 7.89 -0.42
C CYS A 47 14.84 7.94 -0.80
N TYR A 48 13.95 7.29 -0.05
CA TYR A 48 12.51 7.37 -0.31
C TYR A 48 11.99 8.80 -0.19
N LEU A 49 12.36 9.53 0.86
CA LEU A 49 11.96 10.93 1.06
C LEU A 49 12.48 11.85 -0.05
N GLU A 50 13.71 11.65 -0.52
CA GLU A 50 14.28 12.37 -1.66
C GLU A 50 13.49 12.10 -2.95
N ALA A 51 13.20 10.83 -3.27
CA ALA A 51 12.42 10.47 -4.44
C ALA A 51 11.00 11.06 -4.40
N ILE A 52 10.35 11.05 -3.23
CA ILE A 52 9.05 11.69 -3.01
C ILE A 52 9.13 13.19 -3.31
N ARG A 53 10.13 13.89 -2.76
CA ARG A 53 10.28 15.34 -2.97
C ARG A 53 10.47 15.70 -4.43
N ILE A 54 11.30 14.96 -5.16
CA ILE A 54 11.49 15.19 -6.60
C ILE A 54 10.17 14.97 -7.35
N ARG A 55 9.42 13.91 -7.02
CA ARG A 55 8.14 13.63 -7.65
C ARG A 55 7.07 14.67 -7.31
N ASP A 56 7.01 15.15 -6.08
CA ASP A 56 6.10 16.25 -5.69
C ASP A 56 6.41 17.54 -6.47
N GLN A 57 7.68 17.85 -6.70
CA GLN A 57 8.09 19.03 -7.49
C GLN A 57 7.74 18.90 -8.98
N LEU A 58 7.77 17.69 -9.54
CA LEU A 58 7.49 17.45 -10.96
C LEU A 58 5.98 17.32 -11.23
N TRP A 59 5.29 16.54 -10.41
CA TRP A 59 3.92 16.08 -10.64
C TRP A 59 2.88 16.81 -9.77
N GLY A 60 3.34 17.60 -8.80
CA GLY A 60 2.50 18.18 -7.76
C GLY A 60 2.30 17.24 -6.57
N VAL A 61 2.15 17.84 -5.39
CA VAL A 61 1.81 17.14 -4.14
C VAL A 61 0.47 16.44 -4.32
N GLY A 62 0.42 15.16 -3.97
CA GLY A 62 -0.79 14.36 -4.11
C GLY A 62 -1.00 13.79 -5.52
N SER A 63 0.04 13.71 -6.34
CA SER A 63 0.02 12.94 -7.58
C SER A 63 0.15 11.43 -7.33
N THR A 64 -0.40 10.61 -8.23
CA THR A 64 -0.23 9.15 -8.17
C THR A 64 1.23 8.72 -8.30
N GLN A 65 2.06 9.50 -9.00
CA GLN A 65 3.49 9.25 -9.15
C GLN A 65 4.26 9.44 -7.83
N ALA A 66 3.90 10.43 -7.02
CA ALA A 66 4.44 10.59 -5.67
C ALA A 66 3.93 9.49 -4.73
N ALA A 67 2.66 9.11 -4.87
CA ALA A 67 2.01 8.11 -4.03
C ALA A 67 2.66 6.72 -4.06
N LEU A 68 3.23 6.29 -5.20
CA LEU A 68 3.97 5.02 -5.30
C LEU A 68 5.18 4.95 -4.35
N ASN A 69 5.90 6.06 -4.22
CA ASN A 69 7.07 6.14 -3.34
C ASN A 69 6.65 6.18 -1.87
N GLN A 70 5.56 6.88 -1.55
CA GLN A 70 4.98 6.92 -0.21
C GLN A 70 4.50 5.53 0.23
N ASN A 71 3.89 4.74 -0.66
CA ASN A 71 3.50 3.37 -0.34
C ASN A 71 4.71 2.51 0.04
N ALA A 72 5.79 2.56 -0.74
CA ALA A 72 7.01 1.80 -0.43
C ALA A 72 7.65 2.22 0.91
N LEU A 73 7.64 3.53 1.22
CA LEU A 73 8.09 4.03 2.51
C LEU A 73 7.21 3.53 3.67
N GLY A 74 5.89 3.52 3.48
CA GLY A 74 4.95 2.95 4.44
C GLY A 74 5.19 1.45 4.70
N GLU A 75 5.41 0.66 3.65
CA GLU A 75 5.76 -0.76 3.77
C GLU A 75 7.06 -0.97 4.56
N MET A 76 8.08 -0.15 4.31
CA MET A 76 9.33 -0.19 5.08
C MET A 76 9.09 0.15 6.57
N TYR A 77 8.25 1.13 6.88
CA TYR A 77 7.91 1.44 8.27
C TYR A 77 7.18 0.29 8.98
N VAL A 78 6.35 -0.48 8.26
CA VAL A 78 5.77 -1.73 8.80
C VAL A 78 6.86 -2.74 9.15
N GLU A 79 7.88 -2.92 8.30
CA GLU A 79 9.01 -3.82 8.58
C GLU A 79 9.80 -3.38 9.83
N MET A 80 9.89 -2.07 10.09
CA MET A 80 10.51 -1.49 11.27
C MET A 80 9.60 -1.44 12.51
N ALA A 81 8.36 -1.94 12.41
CA ALA A 81 7.32 -1.80 13.43
C ALA A 81 6.98 -0.33 13.82
N ARG A 82 7.29 0.64 12.96
CA ARG A 82 6.90 2.06 13.08
C ARG A 82 5.49 2.25 12.52
N LEU A 83 4.50 1.71 13.24
CA LEU A 83 3.12 1.61 12.73
C LEU A 83 2.43 2.97 12.51
N ASP A 84 2.73 3.97 13.34
CA ASP A 84 2.15 5.32 13.21
C ASP A 84 2.66 6.02 11.95
N ASP A 85 3.97 5.91 11.67
CA ASP A 85 4.56 6.45 10.45
C ASP A 85 4.04 5.73 9.21
N ALA A 86 3.86 4.41 9.28
CA ALA A 86 3.30 3.60 8.20
C ALA A 86 1.85 4.02 7.87
N GLU A 87 1.00 4.14 8.90
CA GLU A 87 -0.37 4.63 8.73
C GLU A 87 -0.41 6.02 8.09
N HIS A 88 0.44 6.94 8.56
CA HIS A 88 0.50 8.28 7.98
C HIS A 88 0.85 8.25 6.48
N MET A 89 1.82 7.42 6.07
CA MET A 89 2.17 7.24 4.67
C MET A 89 1.02 6.66 3.85
N PHE A 90 0.39 5.57 4.31
CA PHE A 90 -0.71 4.94 3.58
C PHE A 90 -1.95 5.84 3.49
N GLN A 91 -2.25 6.61 4.53
CA GLN A 91 -3.37 7.54 4.50
C GLN A 91 -3.16 8.64 3.46
N ARG A 92 -1.95 9.21 3.37
CA ARG A 92 -1.61 10.19 2.30
C ARG A 92 -1.80 9.61 0.91
N VAL A 93 -1.39 8.36 0.70
CA VAL A 93 -1.61 7.66 -0.57
C VAL A 93 -3.10 7.48 -0.86
N LEU A 94 -3.88 7.05 0.12
CA LEU A 94 -5.33 6.90 -0.03
C LEU A 94 -6.03 8.24 -0.28
N ASP A 95 -5.57 9.35 0.30
CA ASP A 95 -6.13 10.66 0.03
C ASP A 95 -6.04 11.01 -1.47
N VAL A 96 -4.93 10.66 -2.14
CA VAL A 96 -4.79 10.78 -3.60
C VAL A 96 -5.78 9.88 -4.33
N TYR A 97 -5.81 8.59 -4.02
CA TYR A 97 -6.67 7.64 -4.74
C TYR A 97 -8.17 7.82 -4.45
N ASN A 98 -8.56 8.53 -3.39
CA ASN A 98 -9.96 8.77 -3.06
C ASN A 98 -10.57 10.01 -3.72
N GLN A 99 -9.76 10.88 -4.33
CA GLN A 99 -10.20 12.10 -5.01
C GLN A 99 -11.14 11.83 -6.19
N ASP A 100 -10.98 10.67 -6.84
CA ASP A 100 -11.76 10.28 -8.01
C ASP A 100 -12.22 8.82 -7.91
N GLU A 101 -13.41 8.52 -8.42
CA GLU A 101 -13.99 7.18 -8.33
C GLU A 101 -13.20 6.13 -9.14
N ALA A 102 -12.68 6.50 -10.30
CA ALA A 102 -11.87 5.60 -11.11
C ALA A 102 -10.54 5.30 -10.42
N LEU A 103 -9.90 6.31 -9.81
CA LEU A 103 -8.69 6.12 -9.00
C LEU A 103 -8.95 5.22 -7.78
N ARG A 104 -10.10 5.38 -7.11
CA ARG A 104 -10.44 4.57 -5.93
C ARG A 104 -10.54 3.07 -6.26
N LYS A 105 -10.98 2.77 -7.48
CA LYS A 105 -11.12 1.41 -8.03
C LYS A 105 -9.82 0.85 -8.59
N HIS A 106 -8.75 1.66 -8.69
CA HIS A 106 -7.44 1.23 -9.19
C HIS A 106 -6.82 0.15 -8.29
N PHE A 107 -5.98 -0.70 -8.89
CA PHE A 107 -5.31 -1.79 -8.17
C PHE A 107 -4.45 -1.28 -7.01
N ASP A 108 -3.66 -0.23 -7.25
CA ASP A 108 -2.80 0.37 -6.21
C ASP A 108 -3.61 0.83 -4.99
N ALA A 109 -4.79 1.41 -5.20
CA ALA A 109 -5.66 1.82 -4.11
C ALA A 109 -6.11 0.62 -3.26
N ALA A 110 -6.33 -0.54 -3.89
CA ALA A 110 -6.66 -1.78 -3.18
C ALA A 110 -5.47 -2.34 -2.40
N VAL A 111 -4.26 -2.28 -2.97
CA VAL A 111 -3.02 -2.69 -2.30
C VAL A 111 -2.75 -1.81 -1.08
N VAL A 112 -2.89 -0.49 -1.20
CA VAL A 112 -2.65 0.43 -0.08
C VAL A 112 -3.69 0.23 1.03
N ARG A 113 -4.97 0.00 0.68
CA ARG A 113 -5.99 -0.38 1.68
C ARG A 113 -5.64 -1.68 2.38
N GLU A 114 -5.10 -2.66 1.67
CA GLU A 114 -4.63 -3.92 2.26
C GLU A 114 -3.46 -3.68 3.22
N SER A 115 -2.45 -2.92 2.80
CA SER A 115 -1.30 -2.58 3.65
C SER A 115 -1.70 -1.80 4.90
N LEU A 116 -2.60 -0.82 4.78
CA LEU A 116 -3.13 -0.08 5.93
C LEU A 116 -3.96 -1.00 6.86
N ALA A 117 -4.75 -1.90 6.31
CA ALA A 117 -5.47 -2.88 7.13
C ALA A 117 -4.52 -3.81 7.90
N GLN A 118 -3.36 -4.13 7.35
CA GLN A 118 -2.32 -4.89 8.06
C GLN A 118 -1.68 -4.10 9.21
N VAL A 119 -1.59 -2.77 9.09
CA VAL A 119 -1.17 -1.91 10.21
C VAL A 119 -2.18 -2.01 11.37
N TYR A 120 -3.47 -1.92 11.06
CA TYR A 120 -4.52 -2.08 12.09
C TYR A 120 -4.54 -3.49 12.69
N GLU A 121 -4.31 -4.54 11.89
CA GLU A 121 -4.12 -5.91 12.41
C GLU A 121 -2.93 -6.01 13.37
N ALA A 122 -1.81 -5.37 13.04
CA ALA A 122 -0.62 -5.36 13.90
C ALA A 122 -0.87 -4.68 15.25
N ARG A 123 -1.78 -3.68 15.29
CA ARG A 123 -2.27 -3.06 16.53
C ARG A 123 -3.38 -3.86 17.23
N GLY A 124 -3.89 -4.91 16.60
CA GLY A 124 -5.00 -5.72 17.10
C GLY A 124 -6.39 -5.11 16.87
N ASP A 125 -6.50 -4.09 16.02
CA ASP A 125 -7.78 -3.46 15.65
C ASP A 125 -8.37 -4.15 14.42
N GLY A 126 -8.98 -5.31 14.65
CA GLY A 126 -9.72 -6.04 13.61
C GLY A 126 -10.89 -5.26 13.01
N PRO A 127 -11.70 -4.53 13.79
CA PRO A 127 -12.77 -3.68 13.25
C PRO A 127 -12.28 -2.67 12.21
N GLU A 128 -11.22 -1.90 12.51
CA GLU A 128 -10.70 -0.90 11.57
C GLU A 128 -10.01 -1.53 10.35
N ALA A 129 -9.30 -2.65 10.55
CA ALA A 129 -8.75 -3.44 9.44
C ALA A 129 -9.84 -3.89 8.45
N ARG A 130 -11.00 -4.35 8.96
CA ARG A 130 -12.13 -4.73 8.11
C ARG A 130 -12.77 -3.53 7.42
N ARG A 131 -12.98 -2.41 8.14
CA ARG A 131 -13.54 -1.18 7.57
C ARG A 131 -12.67 -0.68 6.42
N THR A 132 -11.35 -0.65 6.62
CA THR A 132 -10.39 -0.22 5.61
C THR A 132 -10.49 -1.07 4.34
N ARG A 133 -10.50 -2.40 4.45
CA ARG A 133 -10.69 -3.30 3.28
C ARG A 133 -12.08 -3.14 2.64
N ALA A 134 -13.11 -2.94 3.44
CA ALA A 134 -14.50 -2.83 2.97
C ALA A 134 -14.71 -1.65 2.01
N ARG A 135 -13.88 -0.60 2.09
CA ARG A 135 -13.90 0.55 1.17
C ARG A 135 -13.62 0.16 -0.29
N GLY A 136 -13.00 -0.99 -0.55
CA GLY A 136 -12.76 -1.54 -1.88
C GLY A 136 -13.88 -2.47 -2.38
N LEU A 137 -14.91 -2.75 -1.59
CA LEU A 137 -15.95 -3.68 -1.99
C LEU A 137 -16.83 -3.13 -3.12
N PRO A 138 -17.41 -4.01 -3.97
CA PRO A 138 -17.20 -5.47 -4.00
C PRO A 138 -16.11 -5.92 -4.98
N HIS A 139 -15.43 -5.02 -5.70
CA HIS A 139 -14.60 -5.35 -6.88
C HIS A 139 -13.15 -4.87 -6.82
N SER A 140 -12.80 -4.04 -5.84
CA SER A 140 -11.51 -3.36 -5.75
C SER A 140 -10.74 -3.80 -4.50
N LEU A 141 -10.57 -5.12 -4.35
CA LEU A 141 -9.84 -5.77 -3.26
C LEU A 141 -8.51 -6.33 -3.75
N ALA A 142 -7.54 -6.41 -2.83
CA ALA A 142 -6.27 -7.10 -3.03
C ALA A 142 -6.22 -8.38 -2.19
N CYS A 143 -5.32 -9.30 -2.55
CA CYS A 143 -4.99 -10.47 -1.74
C CYS A 143 -4.10 -10.05 -0.56
N GLY A 144 -4.33 -10.62 0.63
CA GLY A 144 -3.51 -10.33 1.81
C GLY A 144 -2.05 -10.77 1.71
N ASN A 145 -1.71 -11.62 0.75
CA ASN A 145 -0.32 -11.93 0.42
C ASN A 145 0.25 -10.84 -0.50
N TYR A 146 1.18 -10.03 0.03
CA TYR A 146 1.86 -8.97 -0.73
C TYR A 146 2.69 -9.50 -1.93
N LYS A 147 3.02 -10.79 -1.97
CA LYS A 147 3.69 -11.46 -3.10
C LYS A 147 2.73 -12.07 -4.12
N CYS A 148 1.42 -11.87 -3.95
CA CYS A 148 0.44 -12.40 -4.89
C CYS A 148 0.68 -11.79 -6.29
N PRO A 149 0.80 -12.60 -7.35
CA PRO A 149 0.92 -12.09 -8.72
C PRO A 149 -0.43 -11.61 -9.29
N GLY A 150 -1.53 -11.82 -8.56
CA GLY A 150 -2.87 -11.41 -8.97
C GLY A 150 -3.10 -9.91 -8.77
N SER A 151 -4.06 -9.37 -9.52
CA SER A 151 -4.44 -7.96 -9.49
C SER A 151 -5.68 -7.74 -8.61
N LEU A 152 -6.70 -7.07 -9.15
CA LEU A 152 -7.95 -6.80 -8.45
C LEU A 152 -8.79 -8.06 -8.31
N PHE A 153 -9.37 -8.24 -7.13
CA PHE A 153 -10.29 -9.32 -6.83
C PHE A 153 -11.66 -8.78 -6.44
N THR A 154 -12.68 -9.55 -6.80
CA THR A 154 -14.00 -9.38 -6.21
C THR A 154 -14.07 -10.09 -4.87
N ILE A 155 -15.01 -9.68 -4.00
CA ILE A 155 -15.24 -10.36 -2.72
C ILE A 155 -15.56 -11.85 -2.88
N LYS A 156 -16.17 -12.26 -4.01
CA LYS A 156 -16.48 -13.66 -4.32
C LYS A 156 -15.24 -14.48 -4.66
N ALA A 157 -14.18 -13.82 -5.17
CA ALA A 157 -12.93 -14.47 -5.56
C ALA A 157 -11.94 -14.62 -4.38
N LEU A 158 -12.24 -14.01 -3.23
CA LEU A 158 -11.39 -14.10 -2.05
C LEU A 158 -12.02 -14.94 -0.94
N ARG A 159 -11.19 -15.66 -0.21
CA ARG A 159 -11.56 -16.43 0.98
C ARG A 159 -11.01 -15.74 2.22
N ARG A 160 -11.86 -15.53 3.21
CA ARG A 160 -11.43 -15.02 4.51
C ARG A 160 -10.62 -16.06 5.27
N CYS A 161 -9.62 -15.62 6.03
CA CYS A 161 -8.95 -16.48 7.00
C CYS A 161 -9.99 -17.16 7.89
N SER A 162 -9.88 -18.48 8.08
CA SER A 162 -10.89 -19.29 8.77
C SER A 162 -11.07 -18.92 10.25
N HIS A 163 -10.04 -18.35 10.89
CA HIS A 163 -10.08 -17.95 12.30
C HIS A 163 -10.55 -16.50 12.48
N CYS A 164 -9.73 -15.51 12.13
CA CYS A 164 -10.08 -14.09 12.37
C CYS A 164 -11.19 -13.53 11.47
N LYS A 165 -11.47 -14.19 10.34
CA LYS A 165 -12.37 -13.73 9.28
C LYS A 165 -12.10 -12.27 8.79
N CYS A 166 -10.88 -11.75 9.02
CA CYS A 166 -10.50 -10.35 8.75
C CYS A 166 -9.75 -10.22 7.42
N ILE A 167 -8.55 -10.80 7.33
CA ILE A 167 -7.76 -10.87 6.10
C ILE A 167 -8.37 -11.84 5.09
N MET A 168 -8.09 -11.60 3.81
CA MET A 168 -8.66 -12.34 2.69
C MET A 168 -7.58 -12.76 1.70
N TYR A 169 -7.69 -13.97 1.15
CA TYR A 169 -6.72 -14.54 0.21
C TYR A 169 -7.41 -15.09 -1.03
N CYS A 170 -6.76 -14.98 -2.20
CA CYS A 170 -7.30 -15.54 -3.44
C CYS A 170 -7.18 -17.08 -3.48
N THR A 171 -6.16 -17.64 -2.83
CA THR A 171 -5.90 -19.08 -2.77
C THR A 171 -5.32 -19.50 -1.42
N PRO A 172 -5.43 -20.79 -1.03
CA PRO A 172 -4.73 -21.32 0.14
C PRO A 172 -3.21 -21.13 0.06
N VAL A 173 -2.61 -21.24 -1.13
CA VAL A 173 -1.18 -21.00 -1.34
C VAL A 173 -0.78 -19.58 -0.91
N CYS A 174 -1.59 -18.56 -1.23
CA CYS A 174 -1.33 -17.20 -0.77
C CYS A 174 -1.45 -17.07 0.75
N GLN A 175 -2.42 -17.75 1.36
CA GLN A 175 -2.55 -17.77 2.82
C GLN A 175 -1.31 -18.40 3.48
N ASP A 176 -0.81 -19.51 2.94
CA ASP A 176 0.35 -20.22 3.49
C ASP A 176 1.63 -19.37 3.41
N VAL A 177 1.85 -18.69 2.29
CA VAL A 177 2.99 -17.77 2.11
C VAL A 177 2.96 -16.63 3.13
N ASP A 178 1.77 -16.08 3.41
CA ASP A 178 1.58 -14.98 4.35
C ASP A 178 1.53 -15.43 5.82
N TRP A 179 1.31 -16.72 6.08
CA TRP A 179 0.99 -17.24 7.40
C TRP A 179 1.99 -16.86 8.49
N LYS A 180 3.29 -16.84 8.17
CA LYS A 180 4.35 -16.46 9.14
C LYS A 180 4.16 -15.05 9.69
N ARG A 181 3.66 -14.11 8.89
CA ARG A 181 3.32 -12.74 9.29
C ARG A 181 1.95 -12.72 9.96
N HIS A 182 0.93 -13.23 9.27
CA HIS A 182 -0.47 -13.13 9.72
C HIS A 182 -0.73 -13.81 11.08
N LYS A 183 -0.16 -14.98 11.33
CA LYS A 183 -0.42 -15.75 12.57
C LYS A 183 -0.06 -15.01 13.85
N LYS A 184 0.85 -14.04 13.79
CA LYS A 184 1.24 -13.20 14.94
C LYS A 184 0.08 -12.40 15.51
N HIS A 185 -0.85 -11.98 14.64
CA HIS A 185 -1.94 -11.07 14.98
C HIS A 185 -3.32 -11.73 14.86
N CYS A 186 -3.43 -12.84 14.13
CA CYS A 186 -4.69 -13.51 13.81
C CYS A 186 -5.61 -13.73 15.04
N LYS A 187 -5.06 -14.26 16.15
CA LYS A 187 -5.82 -14.52 17.38
C LYS A 187 -6.31 -13.23 18.06
N GLN A 188 -5.45 -12.22 18.17
CA GLN A 188 -5.82 -10.93 18.76
C GLN A 188 -6.90 -10.24 17.93
N VAL A 189 -6.75 -10.26 16.61
CA VAL A 189 -7.74 -9.73 15.66
C VAL A 189 -9.07 -10.48 15.78
N ALA A 190 -9.07 -11.81 15.88
CA ALA A 190 -10.29 -12.59 16.10
C ALA A 190 -11.05 -12.15 17.36
N ARG A 191 -10.32 -11.98 18.47
CA ARG A 191 -10.87 -11.47 19.74
C ARG A 191 -11.46 -10.07 19.62
N SER A 192 -10.75 -9.15 18.97
CA SER A 192 -11.23 -7.77 18.74
C SER A 192 -12.52 -7.71 17.92
N LEU A 193 -12.80 -8.76 17.14
CA LEU A 193 -13.98 -8.91 16.30
C LEU A 193 -15.09 -9.73 16.97
N GLY A 194 -14.90 -10.14 18.23
CA GLY A 194 -15.86 -10.98 18.95
C GLY A 194 -15.99 -12.40 18.39
N ILE A 195 -15.01 -12.88 17.63
CA ILE A 195 -14.98 -14.24 17.11
C ILE A 195 -14.33 -15.13 18.18
N GLY A 196 -15.16 -15.85 18.92
CA GLY A 196 -14.71 -16.73 20.01
C GLY A 196 -13.80 -17.86 19.54
N ASP A 197 -12.85 -18.24 20.40
CA ASP A 197 -12.05 -19.45 20.26
C ASP A 197 -13.01 -20.66 20.34
N SER A 198 -13.36 -21.24 19.19
CA SER A 198 -14.09 -22.53 19.11
C SER A 198 -13.08 -23.66 19.06
#